data_AF-A0A510KN19-F1
#
_entry.id   AF-A0A510KN19-F1
#
_cell.length_a   1.000
_cell.length_b   1.000
_cell.length_c   1.000
_cell.angle_alpha   90.00
_cell.angle_beta   90.00
_cell.angle_gamma   90.00
#
_symmetry.space_group_name_H-M   'P 1'
#
loop_
_entity.id
_entity.type
_entity.pdbx_description
1 polymer ?
#
loop_
_entity_poly.entity_id
_entity_poly.type
_entity_poly.pdbx_seq_one_letter_code
_entity_poly.pdbx_strand_id
1 'polypeptide(L)'
;MFRKKNFKNKLDSVKIKVYNLYGDKIDGRMGNMEKFKKSYHHGNLREELIEKGIEVINEVGEEKLSLRELAKMCGVSNAAPYTYFKKKSDLLYAMSDHIWKILAMELDKTRKKYENREDLLVKLGKTYVMFFCKNHRYYHFIISRNNTKIDLLSEFSKTENNNQNAFSILKVEATKVLQKAGVSNQAIQDKIIAMWALVQGLATIVITNNINYSESWEKKVEEIISSVCIIAPL
;
A
#
# COMPACT_ATOMS: atom_id res chain seq x y z
N MET A 1 13.64 -39.70 -30.64
CA MET A 1 12.47 -38.96 -31.17
C MET A 1 11.41 -38.88 -30.06
N PHE A 2 11.52 -37.89 -29.16
CA PHE A 2 10.72 -37.83 -27.94
C PHE A 2 9.38 -37.10 -28.16
N ARG A 3 8.29 -37.79 -27.81
CA ARG A 3 6.88 -37.34 -27.90
C ARG A 3 6.59 -36.16 -26.96
N LYS A 4 5.91 -35.14 -27.50
CA LYS A 4 5.21 -34.08 -26.74
C LYS A 4 4.22 -34.70 -25.75
N LYS A 5 4.40 -34.46 -24.45
CA LYS A 5 3.37 -34.69 -23.43
C LYS A 5 2.66 -33.38 -23.12
N ASN A 6 1.35 -33.40 -23.29
CA ASN A 6 0.40 -32.32 -23.02
C ASN A 6 0.49 -31.84 -21.56
N PHE A 7 0.88 -30.57 -21.35
CA PHE A 7 0.77 -29.84 -20.08
C PHE A 7 -0.56 -29.07 -20.00
N LYS A 8 -1.67 -29.77 -20.21
CA LYS A 8 -3.02 -29.29 -19.86
C LYS A 8 -3.53 -30.24 -18.77
N ASN A 9 -3.98 -29.70 -17.65
CA ASN A 9 -4.55 -30.37 -16.45
C ASN A 9 -3.60 -30.51 -15.24
N LYS A 10 -3.16 -29.38 -14.68
CA LYS A 10 -2.78 -29.33 -13.26
C LYS A 10 -3.07 -28.00 -12.57
N LEU A 11 -4.14 -27.30 -12.98
CA LEU A 11 -4.61 -26.06 -12.34
C LEU A 11 -5.93 -26.22 -11.57
N ASP A 12 -6.58 -27.39 -11.60
CA ASP A 12 -7.92 -27.57 -11.01
C ASP A 12 -7.94 -28.07 -9.55
N SER A 13 -6.82 -28.08 -8.81
CA SER A 13 -6.82 -28.66 -7.46
C SER A 13 -6.11 -27.88 -6.36
N VAL A 14 -5.76 -26.60 -6.56
CA VAL A 14 -5.33 -25.76 -5.43
C VAL A 14 -6.53 -24.97 -4.93
N LYS A 15 -7.29 -25.57 -4.00
CA LYS A 15 -8.28 -24.83 -3.20
C LYS A 15 -7.51 -23.88 -2.28
N ILE A 16 -7.23 -22.66 -2.75
CA ILE A 16 -6.82 -21.56 -1.88
C ILE A 16 -8.04 -21.23 -1.01
N LYS A 17 -8.00 -21.59 0.28
CA LYS A 17 -9.00 -21.12 1.25
C LYS A 17 -8.74 -19.64 1.51
N VAL A 18 -9.42 -18.78 0.76
CA VAL A 18 -9.52 -17.36 1.07
C VAL A 18 -10.57 -17.22 2.16
N TYR A 19 -10.15 -16.94 3.39
CA TYR A 19 -11.06 -16.52 4.45
C TYR A 19 -11.30 -15.01 4.31
N ASN A 20 -12.57 -14.60 4.19
CA ASN A 20 -12.91 -13.19 4.28
C ASN A 20 -12.82 -12.75 5.75
N LEU A 21 -12.55 -11.46 6.01
CA LEU A 21 -12.24 -10.87 7.34
C LEU A 21 -13.37 -10.95 8.40
N TYR A 22 -14.41 -11.74 8.16
CA TYR A 22 -15.57 -11.92 9.05
C TYR A 22 -15.83 -13.37 9.49
N GLY A 23 -14.94 -14.32 9.18
CA GLY A 23 -14.94 -15.64 9.83
C GLY A 23 -16.02 -16.65 9.40
N ASP A 24 -16.92 -16.32 8.46
CA ASP A 24 -17.94 -17.28 8.02
C ASP A 24 -17.45 -18.27 6.94
N LYS A 25 -17.82 -19.54 7.11
CA LYS A 25 -17.69 -20.59 6.08
C LYS A 25 -18.67 -20.30 4.95
N ILE A 26 -18.16 -20.18 3.73
CA ILE A 26 -18.99 -20.13 2.52
C ILE A 26 -19.51 -21.55 2.25
N ASP A 27 -20.73 -21.85 2.70
CA ASP A 27 -21.48 -23.02 2.21
C ASP A 27 -21.97 -22.75 0.78
N GLY A 28 -21.85 -23.77 -0.06
CA GLY A 28 -22.03 -23.66 -1.49
C GLY A 28 -23.50 -23.56 -1.87
N ARG A 29 -23.93 -22.35 -2.28
CA ARG A 29 -25.04 -22.11 -3.22
C ARG A 29 -24.87 -20.71 -3.82
N MET A 30 -24.33 -20.65 -5.04
CA MET A 30 -24.29 -19.45 -5.87
C MET A 30 -25.73 -19.07 -6.29
N GLY A 31 -26.32 -18.11 -5.58
CA GLY A 31 -27.45 -17.32 -6.08
C GLY A 31 -26.92 -16.01 -6.69
N ASN A 32 -27.36 -15.70 -7.91
CA ASN A 32 -27.05 -14.51 -8.71
C ASN A 32 -26.71 -13.25 -7.89
N MET A 33 -25.44 -12.83 -7.94
CA MET A 33 -25.08 -11.43 -7.73
C MET A 33 -24.76 -10.82 -9.09
N GLU A 34 -25.65 -9.93 -9.51
CA GLU A 34 -25.50 -9.10 -10.69
C GLU A 34 -24.12 -8.42 -10.69
N LYS A 35 -23.48 -8.50 -11.86
CA LYS A 35 -22.21 -7.84 -12.17
C LYS A 35 -22.35 -6.33 -11.93
N PHE A 36 -21.82 -5.84 -10.81
CA PHE A 36 -21.33 -4.47 -10.77
C PHE A 36 -20.07 -4.39 -11.64
N LYS A 37 -20.28 -4.32 -12.97
CA LYS A 37 -19.30 -3.77 -13.90
C LYS A 37 -19.04 -2.33 -13.45
N LYS A 38 -18.00 -2.11 -12.65
CA LYS A 38 -17.40 -0.77 -12.57
C LYS A 38 -17.06 -0.39 -14.01
N SER A 39 -17.62 0.74 -14.44
CA SER A 39 -17.39 1.35 -15.74
C SER A 39 -15.88 1.39 -16.02
N TYR A 40 -15.42 0.54 -16.92
CA TYR A 40 -14.04 0.51 -17.38
C TYR A 40 -13.76 1.85 -18.08
N HIS A 41 -12.83 2.63 -17.54
CA HIS A 41 -12.41 3.87 -18.16
C HIS A 41 -11.56 3.58 -19.39
N HIS A 42 -12.21 3.35 -20.54
CA HIS A 42 -11.57 3.48 -21.86
C HIS A 42 -11.10 4.94 -22.03
N GLY A 43 -9.90 5.24 -21.55
CA GLY A 43 -9.34 6.58 -21.57
C GLY A 43 -8.00 6.75 -20.85
N ASN A 44 -7.65 5.84 -19.93
CA ASN A 44 -6.36 5.92 -19.24
C ASN A 44 -5.59 4.60 -19.27
N LEU A 45 -5.10 4.23 -20.45
CA LEU A 45 -4.26 3.05 -20.65
C LEU A 45 -3.05 3.03 -19.70
N ARG A 46 -2.50 4.19 -19.34
CA ARG A 46 -1.38 4.28 -18.39
C ARG A 46 -1.75 3.74 -17.02
N GLU A 47 -2.91 4.13 -16.48
CA GLU A 47 -3.41 3.65 -15.18
C GLU A 47 -3.78 2.18 -15.22
N GLU A 48 -4.42 1.73 -16.31
CA GLU A 48 -4.76 0.32 -16.48
C GLU A 48 -3.51 -0.58 -16.49
N LEU A 49 -2.45 -0.16 -17.18
CA LEU A 49 -1.16 -0.86 -17.18
C LEU A 49 -0.52 -0.91 -15.79
N ILE A 50 -0.69 0.14 -14.97
CA ILE A 50 -0.19 0.20 -13.59
C ILE A 50 -0.96 -0.79 -12.72
N GLU A 51 -2.29 -0.74 -12.72
CA GLU A 51 -3.13 -1.62 -11.92
C GLU A 51 -2.94 -3.09 -12.29
N LYS A 52 -2.97 -3.42 -13.59
CA LYS A 52 -2.70 -4.78 -14.08
C LYS A 52 -1.29 -5.24 -13.76
N GLY A 53 -0.32 -4.34 -13.82
CA GLY A 53 1.05 -4.66 -13.43
C GLY A 53 1.16 -5.05 -11.94
N ILE A 54 0.48 -4.32 -11.06
CA ILE A 54 0.41 -4.65 -9.63
C ILE A 54 -0.25 -6.02 -9.42
N GLU A 55 -1.36 -6.31 -10.13
CA GLU A 55 -2.02 -7.62 -10.07
C GLU A 55 -1.06 -8.76 -10.46
N VAL A 56 -0.40 -8.63 -11.62
CA VAL A 56 0.52 -9.66 -12.15
C VAL A 56 1.66 -9.95 -11.18
N ILE A 57 2.29 -8.91 -10.59
CA ILE A 57 3.38 -9.11 -9.63
C ILE A 57 2.91 -9.89 -8.41
N ASN A 58 1.72 -9.58 -7.91
CA ASN A 58 1.17 -10.26 -6.74
C ASN A 58 0.76 -11.72 -7.01
N GLU A 59 0.34 -12.04 -8.24
CA GLU A 59 -0.08 -13.40 -8.59
C GLU A 59 1.08 -14.32 -8.97
N VAL A 60 2.04 -13.82 -9.76
CA VAL A 60 3.04 -14.67 -10.40
C VAL A 60 4.49 -14.18 -10.26
N GLY A 61 4.70 -13.08 -9.53
CA GLY A 61 6.01 -12.50 -9.24
C GLY A 61 6.50 -11.51 -10.29
N GLU A 62 7.42 -10.62 -9.87
CA GLU A 62 7.98 -9.58 -10.74
C GLU A 62 8.70 -10.15 -11.97
N GLU A 63 9.35 -11.30 -11.87
CA GLU A 63 10.09 -11.90 -12.99
C GLU A 63 9.23 -12.16 -14.22
N LYS A 64 7.94 -12.47 -14.03
CA LYS A 64 6.99 -12.73 -15.12
C LYS A 64 6.27 -11.48 -15.63
N LEU A 65 6.62 -10.29 -15.13
CA LEU A 65 6.05 -9.06 -15.62
C LEU A 65 6.71 -8.64 -16.94
N SER A 66 5.93 -8.57 -18.02
CA SER A 66 6.34 -7.93 -19.27
C SER A 66 5.32 -6.92 -19.81
N LEU A 67 5.82 -5.85 -20.43
CA LEU A 67 4.95 -4.84 -21.07
C LEU A 67 4.09 -5.45 -22.18
N ARG A 68 4.60 -6.46 -22.90
CA ARG A 68 3.85 -7.15 -23.97
C ARG A 68 2.70 -7.99 -23.42
N GLU A 69 2.89 -8.66 -22.29
CA GLU A 69 1.81 -9.41 -21.64
C GLU A 69 0.74 -8.47 -21.09
N LEU A 70 1.15 -7.35 -20.49
CA LEU A 70 0.21 -6.32 -20.04
C LEU A 70 -0.59 -5.71 -21.22
N ALA A 71 0.06 -5.47 -22.37
CA ALA A 71 -0.64 -5.02 -23.57
C ALA A 71 -1.79 -5.95 -23.96
N LYS A 72 -1.51 -7.26 -23.98
CA LYS A 72 -2.50 -8.31 -24.28
C LYS A 72 -3.62 -8.32 -23.24
N MET A 73 -3.28 -8.20 -21.95
CA MET A 73 -4.26 -8.17 -20.86
C MET A 73 -5.18 -6.94 -20.94
N CYS A 74 -4.66 -5.79 -21.39
CA CYS A 74 -5.43 -4.56 -21.59
C CYS A 74 -6.13 -4.51 -22.97
N GLY A 75 -6.01 -5.54 -23.81
CA GLY A 75 -6.64 -5.59 -25.13
C GLY A 75 -6.09 -4.58 -26.15
N VAL A 76 -4.84 -4.13 -25.98
CA VAL A 76 -4.19 -3.13 -26.85
C VAL A 76 -3.03 -3.74 -27.65
N SER A 77 -2.52 -2.99 -28.63
CA SER A 77 -1.37 -3.43 -29.42
C SER A 77 -0.11 -3.58 -28.56
N ASN A 78 0.78 -4.51 -28.93
CA ASN A 78 2.04 -4.73 -28.20
C ASN A 78 2.93 -3.46 -28.11
N ALA A 79 2.75 -2.50 -29.02
CA ALA A 79 3.49 -1.24 -29.03
C ALA A 79 2.90 -0.19 -28.06
N ALA A 80 1.61 -0.30 -27.70
CA ALA A 80 0.90 0.74 -26.94
C ALA A 80 1.52 1.03 -25.56
N PRO A 81 1.96 0.05 -24.74
CA PRO A 81 2.57 0.37 -23.44
C PRO A 81 3.87 1.17 -23.54
N TYR A 82 4.60 1.04 -24.66
CA TYR A 82 5.89 1.70 -24.86
C TYR A 82 5.76 3.22 -25.05
N THR A 83 4.55 3.75 -25.29
CA THR A 83 4.30 5.20 -25.29
C THR A 83 4.38 5.80 -23.88
N TYR A 84 4.19 4.98 -22.83
CA TYR A 84 4.20 5.41 -21.43
C TYR A 84 5.43 4.90 -20.67
N PHE A 85 5.88 3.68 -20.96
CA PHE A 85 6.94 2.99 -20.23
C PHE A 85 7.97 2.44 -21.23
N LYS A 86 9.15 3.08 -21.30
CA LYS A 86 10.19 2.65 -22.23
C LYS A 86 10.79 1.30 -21.82
N LYS A 87 10.84 1.05 -20.51
CA LYS A 87 11.35 -0.19 -19.91
C LYS A 87 10.51 -0.61 -18.69
N LYS A 88 10.64 -1.89 -18.31
CA LYS A 88 9.97 -2.48 -17.13
C LYS A 88 10.18 -1.66 -15.85
N SER A 89 11.38 -1.10 -15.64
CA SER A 89 11.66 -0.28 -14.47
C SER A 89 10.89 1.05 -14.42
N ASP A 90 10.54 1.63 -15.58
CA ASP A 90 9.70 2.84 -15.62
C ASP A 90 8.28 2.52 -15.14
N LEU A 91 7.74 1.37 -15.57
CA LEU A 91 6.45 0.88 -15.10
C LEU A 91 6.47 0.59 -13.60
N LEU A 92 7.50 -0.12 -13.11
CA LEU A 92 7.63 -0.42 -11.67
C LEU A 92 7.70 0.85 -10.82
N TYR A 93 8.44 1.87 -11.28
CA TYR A 93 8.46 3.18 -10.61
C TYR A 93 7.07 3.82 -10.59
N ALA A 94 6.35 3.79 -11.72
CA ALA A 94 5.01 4.35 -11.82
C ALA A 94 3.98 3.62 -10.94
N MET A 95 4.13 2.30 -10.76
CA MET A 95 3.31 1.53 -9.80
C MET A 95 3.58 1.98 -8.36
N SER A 96 4.85 2.16 -7.97
CA SER A 96 5.19 2.66 -6.63
C SER A 96 4.63 4.06 -6.40
N ASP A 97 4.82 4.97 -7.36
CA ASP A 97 4.30 6.34 -7.30
C ASP A 97 2.77 6.37 -7.19
N HIS A 98 2.07 5.51 -7.94
CA HIS A 98 0.61 5.38 -7.87
C HIS A 98 0.14 4.99 -6.47
N ILE A 99 0.75 3.97 -5.85
CA ILE A 99 0.40 3.53 -4.48
C ILE A 99 0.66 4.64 -3.46
N TRP A 100 1.83 5.29 -3.54
CA TRP A 100 2.19 6.37 -2.63
C TRP A 100 1.25 7.58 -2.76
N LYS A 101 0.78 7.90 -3.97
CA LYS A 101 -0.20 8.96 -4.22
C LYS A 101 -1.55 8.65 -3.60
N ILE A 102 -2.07 7.44 -3.79
CA ILE A 102 -3.35 7.04 -3.19
C ILE A 102 -3.25 7.08 -1.65
N LEU A 103 -2.17 6.54 -1.08
CA LEU A 103 -1.96 6.58 0.37
C LEU A 103 -1.89 8.03 0.87
N ALA A 104 -1.16 8.91 0.17
CA ALA A 104 -1.07 10.31 0.55
C ALA A 104 -2.43 11.03 0.50
N MET A 105 -3.28 10.73 -0.49
CA MET A 105 -4.64 11.27 -0.55
C MET A 105 -5.48 10.82 0.65
N GLU A 106 -5.40 9.55 1.07
CA GLU A 106 -6.11 9.04 2.24
C GLU A 106 -5.60 9.66 3.56
N LEU A 107 -4.29 9.85 3.67
CA LEU A 107 -3.69 10.54 4.82
C LEU A 107 -4.05 12.02 4.86
N ASP A 108 -4.10 12.71 3.71
CA ASP A 108 -4.48 14.12 3.65
C ASP A 108 -5.97 14.33 3.98
N LYS A 109 -6.85 13.42 3.53
CA LYS A 109 -8.26 13.40 3.97
C LYS A 109 -8.37 13.27 5.50
N THR A 110 -7.56 12.38 6.08
CA THR A 110 -7.52 12.19 7.54
C THR A 110 -7.00 13.43 8.25
N ARG A 111 -5.90 14.01 7.75
CA ARG A 111 -5.32 15.25 8.25
C ARG A 111 -6.34 16.38 8.32
N LYS A 112 -7.07 16.60 7.22
CA LYS A 112 -8.12 17.62 7.13
C LYS A 112 -9.30 17.33 8.06
N LYS A 113 -9.72 16.07 8.16
CA LYS A 113 -10.84 15.66 9.02
C LYS A 113 -10.55 15.85 10.51
N TYR A 114 -9.31 15.63 10.95
CA TYR A 114 -8.89 15.70 12.34
C TYR A 114 -7.94 16.89 12.60
N GLU A 115 -8.10 17.96 11.84
CA GLU A 115 -7.26 19.15 12.00
C GLU A 115 -7.37 19.72 13.43
N ASN A 116 -6.23 20.12 14.00
CA ASN A 116 -6.10 20.63 15.37
C ASN A 116 -6.51 19.68 16.51
N ARG A 117 -6.82 18.42 16.21
CA ARG A 117 -7.11 17.41 17.21
C ARG A 117 -5.83 16.85 17.83
N GLU A 118 -5.85 16.62 19.14
CA GLU A 118 -4.72 16.01 19.87
C GLU A 118 -4.41 14.59 19.38
N ASP A 119 -5.44 13.85 18.96
CA ASP A 119 -5.33 12.48 18.46
C ASP A 119 -4.96 12.36 16.97
N LEU A 120 -4.64 13.47 16.28
CA LEU A 120 -4.36 13.49 14.83
C LEU A 120 -3.27 12.48 14.42
N LEU A 121 -2.15 12.42 15.13
CA LEU A 121 -1.06 11.50 14.81
C LEU A 121 -1.49 10.03 14.92
N VAL A 122 -2.33 9.73 15.91
CA VAL A 122 -2.93 8.39 16.08
C VAL A 122 -3.82 8.06 14.88
N LYS A 123 -4.67 9.00 14.46
CA LYS A 123 -5.55 8.80 13.29
C LYS A 123 -4.78 8.62 11.98
N LEU A 124 -3.68 9.35 11.80
CA LEU A 124 -2.80 9.20 10.64
C LEU A 124 -2.14 7.81 10.63
N GLY A 125 -1.58 7.37 11.75
CA GLY A 125 -0.96 6.05 11.85
C GLY A 125 -1.96 4.91 11.63
N LYS A 126 -3.17 5.02 12.21
CA LYS A 126 -4.27 4.09 11.95
C LYS A 126 -4.64 4.03 10.47
N THR A 127 -4.77 5.19 9.82
CA THR A 127 -5.12 5.27 8.39
C THR A 127 -4.07 4.60 7.53
N TYR A 128 -2.78 4.80 7.83
CA TYR A 128 -1.68 4.13 7.15
C TYR A 128 -1.81 2.61 7.23
N VAL A 129 -1.98 2.06 8.44
CA VAL A 129 -2.05 0.59 8.63
C VAL A 129 -3.27 0.03 7.93
N MET A 130 -4.45 0.66 8.13
CA MET A 130 -5.70 0.19 7.53
C MET A 130 -5.72 0.31 6.00
N PHE A 131 -5.03 1.28 5.42
CA PHE A 131 -4.87 1.40 3.97
C PHE A 131 -4.22 0.13 3.40
N PHE A 132 -3.10 -0.32 3.97
CA PHE A 132 -2.41 -1.51 3.50
C PHE A 132 -3.12 -2.81 3.87
N CYS A 133 -3.87 -2.84 4.97
CA CYS A 133 -4.73 -3.99 5.30
C CYS A 133 -5.83 -4.18 4.24
N LYS A 134 -6.46 -3.08 3.79
CA LYS A 134 -7.47 -3.11 2.72
C LYS A 134 -6.86 -3.38 1.34
N ASN A 135 -5.60 -2.99 1.15
CA ASN A 135 -4.89 -3.08 -0.13
C ASN A 135 -3.62 -3.96 0.00
N HIS A 136 -3.76 -5.19 0.49
CA HIS A 136 -2.62 -6.09 0.78
C HIS A 136 -1.64 -6.25 -0.40
N ARG A 137 -2.14 -6.24 -1.64
CA ARG A 137 -1.33 -6.31 -2.87
C ARG A 137 -0.39 -5.12 -3.04
N TYR A 138 -0.81 -3.95 -2.60
CA TYR A 138 0.03 -2.74 -2.59
C TYR A 138 1.13 -2.86 -1.56
N TYR A 139 0.84 -3.47 -0.41
CA TYR A 139 1.83 -3.68 0.64
C TYR A 139 2.96 -4.60 0.20
N HIS A 140 2.61 -5.80 -0.29
CA HIS A 140 3.58 -6.78 -0.78
C HIS A 140 4.44 -6.21 -1.90
N PHE A 141 3.83 -5.47 -2.83
CA PHE A 141 4.58 -4.79 -3.88
C PHE A 141 5.55 -3.76 -3.30
N ILE A 142 5.10 -2.82 -2.45
CA ILE A 142 5.98 -1.76 -1.93
C ILE A 142 7.13 -2.32 -1.09
N ILE A 143 6.88 -3.31 -0.23
CA ILE A 143 7.91 -3.87 0.67
C ILE A 143 8.93 -4.72 -0.08
N SER A 144 8.55 -5.35 -1.20
CA SER A 144 9.48 -6.13 -2.03
C SER A 144 10.41 -5.25 -2.89
N ARG A 145 10.19 -3.93 -2.92
CA ARG A 145 11.06 -2.99 -3.63
C ARG A 145 12.20 -2.53 -2.73
N ASN A 146 13.44 -2.80 -3.12
CA ASN A 146 14.66 -2.23 -2.51
C ASN A 146 14.87 -0.74 -2.84
N ASN A 147 13.85 -0.03 -3.34
CA ASN A 147 14.00 1.31 -3.92
C ASN A 147 13.40 2.44 -3.06
N THR A 148 12.85 2.14 -1.88
CA THR A 148 12.30 3.18 -1.01
C THR A 148 13.44 3.88 -0.29
N LYS A 149 14.04 4.87 -0.94
CA LYS A 149 14.93 5.84 -0.28
C LYS A 149 14.05 6.78 0.54
N ILE A 150 13.94 6.51 1.84
CA ILE A 150 13.33 7.46 2.78
C ILE A 150 14.42 8.45 3.13
N ASP A 151 14.26 9.66 2.63
CA ASP A 151 15.18 10.73 2.93
C ASP A 151 14.80 11.35 4.29
N LEU A 152 15.44 10.83 5.34
CA LEU A 152 15.29 11.30 6.71
C LEU A 152 16.08 12.58 6.98
N LEU A 153 17.09 12.86 6.14
CA LEU A 153 18.17 13.80 6.41
C LEU A 153 18.25 14.97 5.43
N SER A 154 17.54 14.97 4.28
CA SER A 154 17.40 16.20 3.51
C SER A 154 16.81 17.25 4.41
N GLU A 155 17.56 18.34 4.49
CA GLU A 155 17.27 19.47 5.32
C GLU A 155 15.78 19.83 5.22
N PHE A 156 15.19 20.25 6.34
CA PHE A 156 13.87 20.86 6.40
C PHE A 156 13.65 22.05 5.43
N SER A 157 14.66 22.38 4.61
CA SER A 157 14.82 23.60 3.81
C SER A 157 14.69 23.41 2.29
N LYS A 158 14.58 22.19 1.74
CA LYS A 158 14.38 22.04 0.28
C LYS A 158 13.27 21.05 -0.06
N THR A 159 12.11 21.63 -0.33
CA THR A 159 11.04 21.07 -1.15
C THR A 159 11.60 20.67 -2.52
N GLU A 160 12.19 19.48 -2.63
CA GLU A 160 12.42 18.88 -3.94
C GLU A 160 11.25 17.94 -4.27
N ASN A 161 10.37 18.52 -5.10
CA ASN A 161 9.22 17.95 -5.78
C ASN A 161 7.99 17.72 -4.91
N ASN A 162 7.06 18.68 -4.97
CA ASN A 162 5.58 18.63 -5.15
C ASN A 162 4.76 17.34 -4.93
N ASN A 163 5.31 16.28 -4.38
CA ASN A 163 4.56 15.14 -3.90
C ASN A 163 4.24 15.43 -2.43
N GLN A 164 2.97 15.72 -2.17
CA GLN A 164 2.34 15.29 -0.93
C GLN A 164 2.58 13.77 -0.83
N ASN A 165 3.72 13.37 -0.28
CA ASN A 165 4.05 11.97 -0.06
C ASN A 165 3.59 11.62 1.36
N ALA A 166 3.19 10.37 1.56
CA ALA A 166 2.63 9.91 2.84
C ALA A 166 3.52 10.25 4.04
N PHE A 167 4.84 10.22 3.84
CA PHE A 167 5.83 10.54 4.86
C PHE A 167 5.90 12.04 5.19
N SER A 168 5.72 12.95 4.22
CA SER A 168 5.76 14.39 4.47
C SER A 168 4.59 14.85 5.32
N ILE A 169 3.42 14.23 5.17
CA ILE A 169 2.25 14.49 6.03
C ILE A 169 2.60 14.14 7.49
N LEU A 170 3.16 12.95 7.74
CA LEU A 170 3.63 12.56 9.07
C LEU A 170 4.70 13.53 9.59
N LYS A 171 5.73 13.82 8.79
CA LYS A 171 6.85 14.70 9.19
C LYS A 171 6.35 16.08 9.60
N VAL A 172 5.47 16.69 8.81
CA VAL A 172 4.91 18.03 9.09
C VAL A 172 4.09 18.02 10.37
N GLU A 173 3.14 17.09 10.51
CA GLU A 173 2.24 17.10 11.67
C GLU A 173 2.95 16.67 12.96
N ALA A 174 3.84 15.67 12.90
CA ALA A 174 4.62 15.26 14.06
C ALA A 174 5.59 16.35 14.52
N THR A 175 6.26 17.05 13.58
CA THR A 175 7.13 18.18 13.91
C THR A 175 6.36 19.27 14.64
N LYS A 176 5.18 19.68 14.13
CA LYS A 176 4.34 20.69 14.80
C LYS A 176 3.96 20.29 16.22
N VAL A 177 3.52 19.05 16.43
CA VAL A 177 3.10 18.55 17.76
C VAL A 177 4.29 18.50 18.71
N LEU A 178 5.43 17.96 18.28
CA LEU A 178 6.60 17.78 19.13
C LEU A 178 7.32 19.11 19.45
N GLN A 179 7.35 20.06 18.51
CA GLN A 179 7.87 21.41 18.78
C GLN A 179 7.02 22.16 19.82
N LYS A 180 5.69 22.06 19.73
CA LYS A 180 4.79 22.63 20.75
C LYS A 180 5.01 22.01 22.13
N ALA A 181 5.43 20.75 22.18
CA ALA A 181 5.80 20.04 23.41
C ALA A 181 7.25 20.31 23.89
N GLY A 182 8.00 21.21 23.26
CA GLY A 182 9.35 21.57 23.68
C GLY A 182 10.43 20.53 23.36
N VAL A 183 10.17 19.57 22.46
CA VAL A 183 11.13 18.53 22.08
C VAL A 183 12.21 19.12 21.17
N SER A 184 13.48 18.76 21.41
CA SER A 184 14.61 19.22 20.60
C SER A 184 14.55 18.70 19.16
N ASN A 185 15.11 19.44 18.20
CA ASN A 185 15.09 19.06 16.78
C ASN A 185 15.66 17.65 16.52
N GLN A 186 16.72 17.26 17.23
CA GLN A 186 17.30 15.92 17.11
C GLN A 186 16.32 14.84 17.60
N ALA A 187 15.72 15.04 18.78
CA ALA A 187 14.75 14.10 19.32
C ALA A 187 13.45 14.03 18.49
N ILE A 188 13.08 15.10 17.78
CA ILE A 188 11.97 15.09 16.82
C ILE A 188 12.25 14.12 15.67
N GLN A 189 13.46 14.16 15.10
CA GLN A 189 13.83 13.26 14.00
C GLN A 189 13.75 11.80 14.45
N ASP A 190 14.32 11.47 15.61
CA ASP A 190 14.30 10.11 16.15
C ASP A 190 12.86 9.62 16.42
N LYS A 191 11.99 10.49 16.95
CA LYS A 191 10.58 10.18 17.16
C LYS A 191 9.81 9.96 15.87
N ILE A 192 10.07 10.74 14.81
CA ILE A 192 9.44 10.54 13.49
C ILE A 192 9.87 9.20 12.89
N ILE A 193 11.15 8.83 13.01
CA ILE A 193 11.65 7.52 12.57
C ILE A 193 10.97 6.40 13.36
N ALA A 194 10.84 6.54 14.68
CA ALA A 194 10.16 5.57 15.52
C ALA A 194 8.68 5.42 15.16
N MET A 195 7.96 6.53 14.92
CA MET A 195 6.56 6.51 14.46
C MET A 195 6.42 5.80 13.12
N TRP A 196 7.33 6.07 12.17
CA TRP A 196 7.33 5.40 10.88
C TRP A 196 7.61 3.90 10.99
N ALA A 197 8.61 3.52 11.78
CA ALA A 197 8.94 2.12 12.05
C ALA A 197 7.76 1.38 12.71
N LEU A 198 7.07 2.03 13.64
CA LEU A 198 5.89 1.48 14.32
C LEU A 198 4.78 1.14 13.32
N VAL A 199 4.38 2.10 12.47
CA VAL A 199 3.27 1.86 11.53
C VAL A 199 3.62 0.85 10.44
N GLN A 200 4.89 0.79 10.03
CA GLN A 200 5.41 -0.24 9.11
C GLN A 200 5.40 -1.64 9.75
N GLY A 201 5.86 -1.74 11.00
CA GLY A 201 5.82 -2.99 11.76
C GLY A 201 4.40 -3.48 11.98
N LEU A 202 3.49 -2.58 12.38
CA LEU A 202 2.07 -2.89 12.56
C LEU A 202 1.43 -3.34 11.24
N ALA A 203 1.66 -2.64 10.13
CA ALA A 203 1.16 -3.06 8.82
C ALA A 203 1.66 -4.46 8.46
N THR A 204 2.95 -4.75 8.66
CA THR A 204 3.52 -6.10 8.44
C THR A 204 2.79 -7.15 9.28
N ILE A 205 2.65 -6.91 10.57
CA ILE A 205 2.05 -7.86 11.52
C ILE A 205 0.59 -8.16 11.12
N VAL A 206 -0.20 -7.12 10.85
CA VAL A 206 -1.62 -7.28 10.52
C VAL A 206 -1.79 -8.00 9.17
N ILE A 207 -0.96 -7.69 8.17
CA ILE A 207 -1.10 -8.23 6.81
C ILE A 207 -0.56 -9.65 6.69
N THR A 208 0.55 -9.97 7.35
CA THR A 208 1.12 -11.32 7.33
C THR A 208 0.29 -12.32 8.12
N ASN A 209 -0.63 -11.84 8.97
CA ASN A 209 -1.56 -12.66 9.77
C ASN A 209 -0.86 -13.76 10.59
N ASN A 210 0.41 -13.56 10.94
CA ASN A 210 1.20 -14.48 11.76
C ASN A 210 0.82 -14.39 13.24
N ILE A 211 0.04 -13.37 13.62
CA ILE A 211 -0.50 -13.17 14.95
C ILE A 211 -2.02 -13.34 14.89
N ASN A 212 -2.53 -14.34 15.59
CA ASN A 212 -3.97 -14.53 15.71
C ASN A 212 -4.52 -13.57 16.76
N TYR A 213 -5.37 -12.64 16.34
CA TYR A 213 -6.08 -11.71 17.23
C TYR A 213 -7.58 -11.84 16.97
N SER A 214 -8.33 -12.23 17.99
CA SER A 214 -9.75 -12.58 17.89
C SER A 214 -10.69 -11.38 17.79
N GLU A 215 -10.18 -10.17 17.99
CA GLU A 215 -10.96 -8.94 17.98
C GLU A 215 -10.57 -8.02 16.80
N SER A 216 -11.02 -6.76 16.85
CA SER A 216 -10.81 -5.81 15.76
C SER A 216 -9.38 -5.25 15.74
N TRP A 217 -8.59 -5.64 14.74
CA TRP A 217 -7.30 -5.03 14.45
C TRP A 217 -7.36 -3.51 14.32
N GLU A 218 -8.48 -2.97 13.82
CA GLU A 218 -8.67 -1.54 13.70
C GLU A 218 -8.60 -0.83 15.07
N LYS A 219 -9.28 -1.37 16.09
CA LYS A 219 -9.21 -0.86 17.46
C LYS A 219 -7.82 -1.09 18.05
N LYS A 220 -7.27 -2.28 17.85
CA LYS A 220 -5.98 -2.65 18.45
C LYS A 220 -4.81 -1.79 17.95
N VAL A 221 -4.80 -1.49 16.65
CA VAL A 221 -3.81 -0.59 16.04
C VAL A 221 -3.90 0.81 16.66
N GLU A 222 -5.13 1.31 16.85
CA GLU A 222 -5.35 2.62 17.47
C GLU A 222 -4.86 2.66 18.92
N GLU A 223 -5.13 1.62 19.70
CA GLU A 223 -4.63 1.47 21.09
C GLU A 223 -3.11 1.44 21.15
N ILE A 224 -2.45 0.61 20.31
CA ILE A 224 -0.99 0.48 20.29
C ILE A 224 -0.33 1.80 19.91
N ILE A 225 -0.84 2.47 18.88
CA ILE A 225 -0.27 3.75 18.43
C ILE A 225 -0.46 4.79 19.54
N SER A 226 -1.62 4.83 20.20
CA SER A 226 -1.87 5.74 21.32
C SER A 226 -0.91 5.47 22.48
N SER A 227 -0.68 4.21 22.87
CA SER A 227 0.19 3.88 23.99
C SER A 227 1.66 4.22 23.76
N VAL A 228 2.11 4.23 22.50
CA VAL A 228 3.51 4.48 22.13
C VAL A 228 3.75 5.95 21.74
N CYS A 229 2.75 6.62 21.18
CA CYS A 229 2.87 8.00 20.67
C CYS A 229 2.47 9.08 21.67
N ILE A 230 1.79 8.75 22.78
CA ILE A 230 1.62 9.71 23.86
C ILE A 230 3.01 10.03 24.39
N ILE A 231 3.37 11.30 24.24
CA ILE A 231 4.55 11.93 24.80
C ILE A 231 4.57 11.56 26.28
N ALA A 232 5.35 10.55 26.65
CA ALA A 232 5.68 10.35 28.06
C ALA A 232 6.25 11.69 28.54
N PRO A 233 5.76 12.25 29.67
CA PRO A 233 6.43 13.39 30.27
C PRO A 233 7.88 12.96 30.50
N LEU A 234 8.82 13.76 29.98
CA LEU A 234 10.20 13.69 30.45
C LEU A 234 10.23 14.11 31.92
#